data_AF-M8A8L0-F1
#
_entry.id   AF-M8A8L0-F1
#
_cell.length_a   1.000
_cell.length_b   1.000
_cell.length_c   1.000
_cell.angle_alpha   90.00
_cell.angle_beta   90.00
_cell.angle_gamma   90.00
#
_symmetry.space_group_name_H-M   'P 1'
#
loop_
_entity.id
_entity.type
_entity.pdbx_description
1 polymer ?
#
loop_
_entity_poly.entity_id
_entity_poly.type
_entity_poly.pdbx_seq_one_letter_code
_entity_poly.pdbx_strand_id
1 'polypeptide(L)' 'MERTPVMVRQGGQEVLRQLPPGFRFRPTDEELVVQYLRRKALALPLPAAVIPDVQNLYSLDPWDIPGFHCLYPCLRFCLD' A
#
# COMPACT_ATOMS: atom_id res chain seq x y z
N MET A 1 -15.56 -12.61 -4.35
CA MET A 1 -15.66 -11.40 -3.51
C MET A 1 -14.53 -11.45 -2.50
N GLU A 2 -13.30 -11.16 -2.96
CA GLU A 2 -12.08 -11.39 -2.19
C GLU A 2 -11.80 -10.21 -1.26
N ARG A 3 -11.57 -10.50 0.01
CA ARG A 3 -11.19 -9.50 1.03
C ARG A 3 -9.68 -9.34 0.99
N THR A 4 -9.18 -8.12 0.93
CA THR A 4 -7.75 -7.85 1.04
C THR A 4 -7.37 -7.77 2.53
N PRO A 5 -6.46 -8.63 3.02
CA PRO A 5 -5.91 -8.49 4.36
C PRO A 5 -4.96 -7.30 4.40
N VAL A 6 -5.14 -6.42 5.38
CA VAL A 6 -4.26 -5.28 5.65
C VAL A 6 -3.74 -5.39 7.08
N MET A 7 -2.43 -5.25 7.25
CA MET A 7 -1.83 -5.14 8.58
C MET A 7 -2.05 -3.71 9.11
N VAL A 8 -2.88 -3.58 10.13
CA VAL A 8 -3.20 -2.31 10.80
C VAL A 8 -2.59 -2.34 12.20
N ARG A 9 -1.99 -1.23 12.63
CA ARG A 9 -1.43 -1.13 13.98
C ARG A 9 -2.48 -0.54 14.94
N GLN A 10 -2.97 -1.35 15.88
CA GLN A 10 -3.85 -0.91 16.96
C GLN A 10 -3.19 -1.21 18.30
N GLY A 11 -2.95 -0.19 19.13
CA GLY A 11 -2.43 -0.37 20.50
C GLY A 11 -1.02 -0.99 20.58
N GLY A 12 -0.17 -0.77 19.58
CA GLY A 12 1.20 -1.32 19.54
C GLY A 12 1.32 -2.73 18.94
N GLN A 13 0.20 -3.40 18.65
CA GLN A 13 0.16 -4.70 17.97
C GLN A 13 -0.20 -4.54 16.49
N GLU A 14 0.48 -5.30 15.63
CA GLU A 14 0.12 -5.47 14.22
C GLU A 14 -1.00 -6.51 14.10
N VAL A 15 -2.19 -6.05 13.68
CA VAL A 15 -3.37 -6.88 13.54
C VAL A 15 -3.73 -6.99 12.08
N LEU A 16 -3.87 -8.22 11.60
CA LEU A 16 -4.41 -8.51 10.28
C LEU A 16 -5.91 -8.21 10.27
N ARG A 17 -6.30 -7.15 9.56
CA ARG A 17 -7.70 -6.76 9.37
C ARG A 17 -8.13 -7.10 7.95
N GLN A 18 -9.23 -7.84 7.82
CA GLN A 18 -9.86 -8.06 6.53
C GLN A 18 -10.72 -6.85 6.20
N LEU A 19 -10.39 -6.15 5.12
CA LEU A 19 -11.19 -5.02 4.68
C LEU A 19 -12.36 -5.49 3.81
N PRO A 20 -13.49 -4.76 3.81
CA PRO A 20 -14.59 -5.05 2.92
C PRO A 20 -14.12 -5.10 1.46
N PRO A 21 -14.68 -6.00 0.65
CA PRO A 21 -14.41 -6.06 -0.78
C PRO A 21 -14.64 -4.69 -1.43
N GLY A 22 -13.68 -4.23 -2.24
CA GLY A 22 -13.73 -2.91 -2.89
C GLY A 22 -13.08 -1.78 -2.11
N PHE A 23 -12.65 -2.00 -0.87
CA PHE A 23 -11.80 -1.03 -0.17
C PHE A 23 -10.48 -0.88 -0.91
N ARG A 24 -10.11 0.37 -1.22
CA ARG A 24 -8.87 0.72 -1.91
C ARG A 24 -8.16 1.79 -1.12
N PHE A 25 -6.84 1.66 -1.05
CA PHE A 25 -5.98 2.69 -0.51
C PHE A 25 -6.00 3.91 -1.44
N ARG A 26 -6.67 4.98 -1.03
CA ARG A 26 -6.73 6.28 -1.73
C ARG A 26 -6.49 7.42 -0.74
N PRO A 27 -5.26 7.58 -0.22
CA PRO A 27 -4.94 8.72 0.62
C PRO A 27 -5.00 10.01 -0.19
N THR A 28 -5.31 11.12 0.46
CA THR A 28 -4.99 12.46 -0.05
C THR A 28 -3.48 12.71 0.02
N ASP A 29 -2.98 13.71 -0.72
CA ASP A 29 -1.56 14.07 -0.68
C ASP A 29 -1.09 14.43 0.73
N GLU A 30 -1.93 15.15 1.49
CA GLU A 30 -1.65 15.51 2.86
C GLU A 30 -1.57 14.28 3.77
N GLU A 31 -2.52 13.34 3.65
CA GLU A 31 -2.49 12.10 4.42
C GLU A 31 -1.28 11.24 4.07
N LEU A 32 -0.91 11.15 2.79
CA LEU A 32 0.26 10.40 2.34
C LEU A 32 1.55 10.99 2.94
N VAL A 33 1.72 12.31 2.86
CA VAL A 33 2.92 12.98 3.38
C VAL A 33 2.97 12.91 4.90
N VAL A 34 1.90 13.31 5.59
CA VAL A 34 1.90 13.47 7.05
C VAL A 34 1.79 12.13 7.77
N GLN A 35 0.90 11.24 7.33
CA GLN A 35 0.62 9.99 8.05
C GLN A 35 1.53 8.84 7.64
N TYR A 36 2.11 8.86 6.44
CA TYR A 36 2.97 7.77 5.97
C TYR A 36 4.42 8.21 5.82
N LEU A 37 4.72 9.13 4.91
CA LEU A 37 6.10 9.48 4.56
C LEU A 37 6.86 10.11 5.73
N ARG A 38 6.29 11.13 6.37
CA ARG A 38 6.90 11.81 7.52
C ARG A 38 7.10 10.84 8.69
N ARG A 39 6.10 10.01 8.99
CA ARG A 39 6.20 9.01 10.06
C ARG A 39 7.31 8.00 9.77
N LYS A 40 7.37 7.48 8.53
CA LYS A 40 8.42 6.55 8.10
C LYS A 40 9.81 7.17 8.25
N ALA A 41 10.00 8.41 7.80
CA ALA A 41 11.27 9.12 7.91
C ALA A 41 11.73 9.32 9.37
N LEU A 42 10.78 9.46 10.29
CA LEU A 42 11.04 9.61 11.73
C LEU A 42 11.03 8.26 12.49
N ALA A 43 10.98 7.13 11.78
CA ALA A 43 10.81 5.79 12.36
C ALA A 43 9.60 5.67 13.32
N LEU A 44 8.56 6.48 13.08
CA LEU A 44 7.33 6.46 13.85
C LEU A 44 6.38 5.37 13.32
N PRO A 45 5.51 4.82 14.20
CA PRO A 45 4.54 3.82 13.79
C PRO A 45 3.60 4.31 12.67
N LEU A 46 3.50 3.51 11.60
CA LEU A 46 2.56 3.74 10.51
C LEU A 46 1.14 3.27 10.88
N PRO A 47 0.08 3.94 10.40
CA PRO A 47 -1.30 3.52 10.64
C PRO A 47 -1.59 2.11 10.11
N ALA A 48 -1.04 1.78 8.94
CA ALA A 48 -1.13 0.48 8.32
C ALA A 48 0.12 0.20 7.46
N ALA A 49 0.56 -1.06 7.40
CA ALA A 49 1.67 -1.49 6.56
C ALA A 49 1.18 -1.80 5.13
N VAL A 50 0.61 -0.78 4.46
CA VAL A 50 0.04 -0.89 3.10
C VAL A 50 1.02 -0.50 2.00
N ILE A 51 2.07 0.24 2.32
CA ILE A 51 3.12 0.66 1.38
C ILE A 51 4.33 -0.25 1.59
N PRO A 52 4.71 -1.10 0.62
CA PRO A 52 5.85 -2.00 0.76
C PRO A 52 7.18 -1.21 0.80
N ASP A 53 8.15 -1.73 1.55
CA ASP A 53 9.52 -1.25 1.50
C ASP A 53 10.24 -1.92 0.32
N VAL A 54 10.57 -1.14 -0.71
CA VAL A 54 11.23 -1.65 -1.92
C VAL A 54 12.70 -1.22 -1.88
N GLN A 55 13.59 -2.15 -1.55
CA GLN A 55 15.02 -1.92 -1.71
C GLN A 55 15.38 -1.91 -3.21
N ASN A 56 16.20 -0.94 -3.62
CA ASN A 56 16.66 -0.75 -4.99
C ASN A 56 15.56 -0.48 -6.03
N LEU A 57 14.51 0.29 -5.66
CA LEU A 57 13.44 0.69 -6.59
C LEU A 57 13.95 1.21 -7.94
N TYR A 58 15.05 1.97 -7.94
CA TYR A 58 15.64 2.54 -9.16
C TYR A 58 16.40 1.53 -10.04
N SER A 59 16.70 0.35 -9.51
CA SER A 59 17.37 -0.72 -10.23
C SER A 59 16.41 -1.81 -10.70
N LEU A 60 15.13 -1.73 -10.33
CA LEU A 60 14.09 -2.62 -10.78
C LEU A 60 13.52 -2.12 -12.11
N ASP A 61 13.23 -3.05 -13.02
CA ASP A 61 12.38 -2.76 -14.15
C ASP A 61 11.00 -2.31 -13.64
N PRO A 62 10.35 -1.32 -14.27
CA PRO A 62 9.04 -0.82 -13.83
C PRO A 62 7.97 -1.92 -13.70
N TRP A 63 8.11 -2.99 -14.49
CA TRP A 63 7.21 -4.14 -14.53
C TRP A 63 7.38 -5.08 -13.33
N ASP A 64 8.56 -5.08 -12.72
CA ASP A 64 8.95 -5.96 -11.61
C ASP A 64 8.72 -5.33 -10.23
N ILE A 65 8.16 -4.13 -10.20
CA ILE A 65 7.83 -3.46 -8.94
C ILE A 65 6.70 -4.24 -8.23
N PRO A 66 6.93 -4.75 -7.01
CA PRO A 66 5.92 -5.50 -6.28
C PRO A 66 4.66 -4.65 -6.05
N GLY A 67 3.52 -5.13 -6.53
CA GLY A 67 2.24 -4.39 -6.52
C GLY A 67 1.76 -3.92 -7.90
N PHE A 68 2.63 -3.83 -8.91
CA PHE A 68 2.22 -3.54 -10.29
C PHE A 68 1.24 -4.59 -10.82
N HIS A 69 1.43 -5.87 -10.49
CA HIS A 69 0.57 -6.95 -10.96
C HIS A 69 -0.91 -6.83 -10.53
N CYS A 70 -1.23 -5.95 -9.55
CA CYS A 70 -2.61 -5.66 -9.14
C CYS A 70 -3.22 -4.45 -9.88
N LEU A 71 -2.40 -3.57 -10.46
CA LEU A 71 -2.81 -2.39 -11.23
C LEU A 71 -2.99 -2.68 -12.73
N TYR A 72 -2.19 -3.61 -13.28
CA TYR A 72 -2.19 -3.94 -14.71
C TYR A 72 -3.36 -4.78 -15.24
N PRO A 73 -4.07 -5.63 -14.46
CA PRO A 73 -5.27 -6.28 -14.97
C PRO A 73 -6.37 -5.26 -15.31
N CYS A 74 -6.40 -4.11 -14.61
CA CYS A 74 -7.33 -3.03 -14.90
C CYS A 74 -6.90 -2.18 -16.09
N LEU A 75 -5.60 -1.92 -16.29
CA LEU A 75 -5.14 -1.18 -17.47
C LEU A 75 -5.31 -1.96 -18.76
N ARG A 76 -5.17 -3.29 -18.73
CA ARG A 76 -5.36 -4.14 -19.91
C ARG A 76 -6.79 -4.11 -20.43
N PHE A 77 -7.78 -3.98 -19.55
CA PHE A 77 -9.20 -3.86 -19.92
C PHE A 77 -9.62 -2.45 -20.40
N CYS A 78 -8.75 -1.44 -20.26
CA CYS A 78 -9.03 -0.09 -20.75
C CYS A 78 -8.32 0.24 -22.08
N LEU A 79 -7.50 -0.68 -22.59
CA LEU A 79 -6.78 -0.56 -23.86
C LEU A 79 -7.32 -1.51 -24.95
N ASP A 80 -8.36 -2.28 -24.61
CA ASP A 80 -9.28 -2.99 -25.51
C ASP A 80 -10.67 -2.33 -25.41
#